data_AF-A0A934WHF6-F1
#
_entry.id   AF-A0A934WHF6-F1
#
_cell.length_a   1.000
_cell.length_b   1.000
_cell.length_c   1.000
_cell.angle_alpha   90.00
_cell.angle_beta   90.00
_cell.angle_gamma   90.00
#
_symmetry.space_group_name_H-M   'P 1'
#
loop_
_entity.id
_entity.type
_entity.pdbx_description
1 polymer ?
#
loop_
_entity_poly.entity_id
_entity_poly.type
_entity_poly.pdbx_seq_one_letter_code
_entity_poly.pdbx_strand_id
1 'polypeptide(L)'
;YGDILPSQFCSMFMYMRSENWFFNYQFKWMIERSFDRLQNRATYLSDNTTVFKDFEKNYTEIGRSYELFFPELKAFTKSISL
;
A
#
# COMPACT_ATOMS: atom_id res chain seq x y z
N TYR A 1 22.14 -0.36 10.59
CA TYR A 1 21.09 0.68 10.62
C TYR A 1 20.72 1.13 12.02
N GLY A 2 21.06 0.38 13.09
CA GLY A 2 20.75 0.77 14.47
C GLY A 2 21.31 2.14 14.90
N ASP A 3 22.41 2.58 14.30
CA ASP A 3 23.07 3.85 14.65
C ASP A 3 22.54 5.06 13.85
N ILE A 4 21.71 4.83 12.83
CA ILE A 4 21.22 5.87 11.90
C ILE A 4 19.70 5.98 11.94
N LEU A 5 19.00 4.87 12.22
CA LEU A 5 17.54 4.82 12.22
C LEU A 5 17.01 4.75 13.66
N PRO A 6 15.84 5.35 13.95
CA PRO A 6 15.19 5.20 15.25
C PRO A 6 15.01 3.72 15.63
N SER A 7 15.22 3.40 16.90
CA SER A 7 15.17 2.02 17.40
C SER A 7 13.84 1.32 17.08
N GLN A 8 12.72 2.04 17.19
CA GLN A 8 11.39 1.53 16.85
C GLN A 8 11.22 1.23 15.36
N PHE A 9 11.94 1.94 14.48
CA PHE A 9 11.89 1.70 13.04
C PHE A 9 12.75 0.52 12.63
N CYS A 10 13.82 0.22 13.36
CA CYS A 10 14.75 -0.86 13.02
C CYS A 10 14.07 -2.22 12.92
N SER A 11 13.10 -2.52 13.79
CA SER A 11 12.34 -3.78 13.73
C SER A 11 11.53 -3.90 12.45
N MET A 12 10.81 -2.84 12.06
CA MET A 12 10.04 -2.82 10.82
C MET A 12 10.95 -2.85 9.58
N PHE A 13 12.07 -2.12 9.62
CA PHE A 13 13.03 -2.05 8.52
C PHE A 13 13.61 -3.41 8.14
N MET A 14 13.81 -4.32 9.11
CA MET A 14 14.27 -5.68 8.84
C MET A 14 13.34 -6.40 7.85
N TYR A 15 12.02 -6.33 8.10
CA TYR A 15 11.01 -6.92 7.22
C TYR A 15 10.91 -6.19 5.88
N MET A 16 10.94 -4.85 5.90
CA MET A 16 10.92 -4.01 4.69
C MET A 16 12.01 -4.42 3.71
N ARG A 17 13.21 -4.65 4.24
CA ARG A 17 14.38 -5.02 3.46
C ARG A 17 14.35 -6.47 3.01
N SER A 18 14.07 -7.43 3.92
CA SER A 18 14.08 -8.85 3.58
C SER A 18 13.03 -9.23 2.55
N GLU A 19 11.88 -8.55 2.58
CA GLU A 19 10.77 -8.79 1.66
C GLU A 19 10.76 -7.79 0.49
N ASN A 20 11.78 -6.93 0.36
CA ASN A 20 11.90 -5.89 -0.67
C ASN A 20 10.56 -5.19 -0.97
N TRP A 21 9.98 -4.54 0.06
CA TRP A 21 8.62 -4.02 -0.01
C TRP A 21 8.39 -3.13 -1.23
N PHE A 22 9.31 -2.21 -1.51
CA PHE A 22 9.19 -1.28 -2.64
C PHE A 22 9.00 -1.98 -3.99
N PHE A 23 9.80 -3.00 -4.27
CA PHE A 23 9.65 -3.75 -5.52
C PHE A 23 8.41 -4.64 -5.48
N ASN A 24 8.15 -5.29 -4.34
CA ASN A 24 7.14 -6.33 -4.27
C ASN A 24 5.71 -5.81 -4.11
N TYR A 25 5.49 -4.54 -3.74
CA TYR A 25 4.14 -3.95 -3.67
C TYR A 25 3.34 -4.07 -4.98
N GLN A 26 4.00 -4.26 -6.13
CA GLN A 26 3.32 -4.51 -7.41
C GLN A 26 2.65 -5.89 -7.50
N PHE A 27 3.06 -6.85 -6.65
CA PHE A 27 2.55 -8.21 -6.70
C PHE A 27 1.43 -8.43 -5.69
N LYS A 28 0.39 -9.15 -6.11
CA LYS A 28 -0.80 -9.45 -5.30
C LYS A 28 -0.49 -10.03 -3.92
N TRP A 29 0.46 -10.96 -3.81
CA TRP A 29 0.84 -11.58 -2.53
C TRP A 29 1.36 -10.55 -1.50
N MET A 30 2.02 -9.49 -1.98
CA MET A 30 2.56 -8.45 -1.09
C MET A 30 1.50 -7.41 -0.73
N ILE A 31 0.55 -7.19 -1.65
CA ILE A 31 -0.65 -6.42 -1.37
C ILE A 31 -1.47 -7.13 -0.29
N GLU A 32 -1.71 -8.44 -0.41
CA GLU A 32 -2.41 -9.27 0.59
C GLU A 32 -1.79 -9.14 1.98
N ARG A 33 -0.47 -9.34 2.11
CA ARG A 33 0.26 -9.15 3.38
C ARG A 33 0.09 -7.73 3.95
N SER A 34 -0.06 -6.74 3.10
CA SER A 34 -0.28 -5.35 3.54
C SER A 34 -1.71 -5.13 4.02
N PHE A 35 -2.68 -5.80 3.40
CA PHE A 35 -4.07 -5.85 3.85
C PHE A 35 -4.20 -6.58 5.19
N ASP A 36 -3.51 -7.70 5.41
CA ASP A 36 -3.50 -8.40 6.71
C ASP A 36 -3.03 -7.49 7.85
N ARG A 37 -1.93 -6.77 7.61
CA ARG A 37 -1.39 -5.79 8.57
C ARG A 37 -2.35 -4.63 8.80
N LEU A 38 -3.11 -4.22 7.77
CA LEU A 38 -4.09 -3.15 7.87
C LEU A 38 -5.33 -3.60 8.65
N GLN A 39 -5.84 -4.81 8.39
CA GLN A 39 -6.99 -5.39 9.06
C GLN A 39 -6.78 -5.45 10.58
N ASN A 40 -5.59 -5.86 11.03
CA ASN A 40 -5.22 -5.85 12.45
C ASN A 40 -5.31 -4.47 13.13
N ARG A 41 -5.31 -3.37 12.37
CA ARG A 41 -5.46 -2.00 12.88
C ARG A 41 -6.84 -1.39 12.61
N ALA A 42 -7.63 -1.99 11.73
CA ALA A 42 -8.93 -1.48 11.30
C ALA A 42 -10.05 -1.96 12.23
N THR A 43 -10.05 -1.44 13.47
CA THR A 43 -11.00 -1.85 14.53
C THR A 43 -12.47 -1.59 14.23
N TYR A 44 -12.76 -0.85 13.16
CA TYR A 44 -14.11 -0.57 12.67
C TYR A 44 -14.65 -1.65 11.73
N LEU A 45 -13.79 -2.55 11.23
CA LEU A 45 -14.21 -3.68 10.40
C LEU A 45 -14.65 -4.84 11.28
N SER A 46 -15.67 -5.57 10.83
CA SER A 46 -16.06 -6.82 11.48
C SER A 46 -15.04 -7.92 11.19
N ASP A 47 -14.88 -8.86 12.13
CA ASP A 47 -13.93 -9.97 12.01
C ASP A 47 -14.17 -10.87 10.77
N ASN A 48 -15.39 -10.89 10.25
CA ASN A 48 -15.74 -11.62 9.03
C ASN A 48 -15.47 -10.83 7.73
N THR A 49 -14.88 -9.63 7.81
CA THR A 49 -14.56 -8.83 6.61
C THR A 49 -13.42 -9.51 5.84
N THR A 50 -13.65 -9.80 4.56
CA THR A 50 -12.63 -10.39 3.68
C THR A 50 -11.97 -9.31 2.81
N VAL A 51 -11.20 -8.43 3.44
CA VAL A 51 -10.70 -7.19 2.81
C VAL A 51 -9.92 -7.46 1.52
N PHE A 52 -9.03 -8.45 1.51
CA PHE A 52 -8.24 -8.77 0.33
C PHE A 52 -9.12 -9.34 -0.81
N LYS A 53 -10.12 -10.16 -0.48
CA LYS A 53 -11.06 -10.70 -1.48
C LYS A 53 -11.90 -9.60 -2.13
N ASP A 54 -12.33 -8.61 -1.35
CA ASP A 54 -13.05 -7.45 -1.87
C ASP A 54 -12.15 -6.59 -2.76
N PHE A 55 -10.88 -6.44 -2.40
CA PHE A 55 -9.87 -5.81 -3.26
C PHE A 55 -9.70 -6.58 -4.58
N GLU A 56 -9.53 -7.90 -4.55
CA GLU A 56 -9.36 -8.71 -5.75
C GLU A 56 -10.57 -8.63 -6.69
N LYS A 57 -11.79 -8.64 -6.14
CA LYS A 57 -13.02 -8.47 -6.92
C LYS A 57 -13.04 -7.15 -7.70
N ASN A 58 -12.44 -6.09 -7.14
CA ASN A 58 -12.44 -4.75 -7.73
C ASN A 58 -11.08 -4.36 -8.34
N TYR A 59 -10.12 -5.29 -8.43
CA TYR A 59 -8.73 -4.98 -8.80
C TYR A 59 -8.63 -4.21 -10.12
N THR A 60 -9.34 -4.68 -11.15
CA THR A 60 -9.35 -4.06 -12.48
C THR A 60 -9.97 -2.66 -12.46
N GLU A 61 -11.05 -2.47 -11.70
CA GLU A 61 -11.75 -1.18 -11.63
C GLU A 61 -10.94 -0.13 -10.85
N ILE A 62 -10.30 -0.55 -9.76
CA ILE A 62 -9.34 0.28 -9.02
C ILE A 62 -8.19 0.66 -9.95
N GLY A 63 -7.62 -0.30 -10.70
CA GLY A 63 -6.57 -0.03 -11.69
C GLY A 63 -6.99 1.02 -12.72
N ARG A 64 -8.18 0.85 -13.32
CA ARG A 64 -8.77 1.82 -14.26
C ARG A 64 -8.94 3.20 -13.63
N SER A 65 -9.36 3.28 -12.37
CA SER A 65 -9.49 4.55 -11.65
C SER A 65 -8.15 5.28 -11.52
N TYR A 66 -7.06 4.55 -11.27
CA TYR A 66 -5.70 5.11 -11.23
C TYR A 66 -5.24 5.58 -12.63
N GLU A 67 -5.51 4.79 -13.66
CA GLU A 67 -5.17 5.14 -15.05
C GLU A 67 -5.86 6.43 -15.51
N LEU A 68 -7.09 6.67 -15.05
CA LEU A 68 -7.85 7.90 -15.33
C LEU A 68 -7.37 9.08 -14.48
N PHE A 69 -7.17 8.87 -13.17
CA PHE A 69 -6.90 9.96 -12.22
C PHE A 69 -5.49 10.54 -12.33
N PHE A 70 -4.45 9.70 -12.46
CA PHE A 70 -3.06 10.19 -12.39
C PHE A 70 -2.66 11.16 -13.51
N PRO A 71 -3.10 10.98 -14.78
CA PRO A 71 -2.90 11.98 -15.82
C PRO A 71 -3.50 13.35 -15.46
N GLU A 72 -4.72 13.36 -14.92
CA GLU A 72 -5.39 14.60 -14.49
C GLU A 72 -4.64 15.26 -13.33
N LEU A 73 -4.25 14.50 -12.31
CA LEU A 73 -3.46 14.99 -11.19
C LEU A 73 -2.11 15.59 -11.68
N LYS A 74 -1.45 14.93 -12.63
CA LYS A 74 -0.21 15.43 -13.22
C LYS A 74 -0.42 16.72 -14.01
N ALA A 75 -1.54 16.86 -14.73
CA ALA A 75 -1.87 18.08 -15.43
C ALA A 75 -2.13 19.23 -14.44
N PHE A 76 -2.91 18.97 -13.39
CA PHE A 76 -3.21 19.92 -12.32
C PHE A 76 -1.94 20.41 -11.60
N THR A 77 -1.08 19.48 -11.18
CA THR A 77 0.17 19.84 -10.47
C THR A 77 1.09 20.71 -11.33
N LYS A 78 1.16 20.45 -12.64
CA LYS A 78 1.90 21.30 -13.58
C LYS A 78 1.28 22.69 -13.75
N SER A 79 -0.05 22.82 -13.70
CA SER A 79 -0.72 24.11 -13.87
C SER A 79 -0.56 25.04 -12.67
N ILE A 80 -0.23 24.49 -11.49
CA ILE A 80 -0.03 25.26 -10.25
C ILE A 80 1.45 25.42 -9.83
N SER A 81 2.36 24.72 -10.51
CA SER A 81 3.80 24.87 -10.28
C SER A 81 4.29 26.11 -11.04
N LEU A 82 4.73 27.13 -10.29
CA LEU A 82 5.33 28.37 -10.79
C LEU A 82 6.57 28.12 -11.66
#